data_AF-M1XZA8-F1
#
_entry.id   AF-M1XZA8-F1
#
_cell.length_a   1.000
_cell.length_b   1.000
_cell.length_c   1.000
_cell.angle_alpha   90.00
_cell.angle_beta   90.00
_cell.angle_gamma   90.00
#
_symmetry.space_group_name_H-M   'P 1'
#
loop_
_entity.id
_entity.type
_entity.pdbx_description
1 polymer ?
#
loop_
_entity_poly.entity_id
_entity_poly.type
_entity_poly.pdbx_seq_one_letter_code
_entity_poly.pdbx_strand_id
1 'polypeptide(L)'
;MVKFRNIITSIVSQHGESIDSEFYLDIESDSDEIMDLSIERHGDELTICQYYLQRGDLMRDPEIRFRVESDGEWTPIAYRIDALNAYEYSTEGLDIDDVLETWAENLRSQGFLDS
;
A
#
# COMPACT_ATOMS: atom_id res chain seq x y z
N MET A 1 1.18 -12.38 -3.33
CA MET A 1 0.20 -11.88 -2.34
C MET A 1 0.56 -12.07 -0.85
N VAL A 2 0.69 -13.29 -0.32
CA VAL A 2 0.78 -13.56 1.16
C VAL A 2 1.84 -12.73 1.89
N LYS A 3 3.05 -12.61 1.31
CA LYS A 3 4.16 -11.84 1.88
C LYS A 3 3.80 -10.36 2.05
N PHE A 4 3.22 -9.74 1.02
CA PHE A 4 2.82 -8.34 1.04
C PHE A 4 1.78 -8.07 2.12
N ARG A 5 0.71 -8.90 2.18
CA ARG A 5 -0.31 -8.83 3.24
C ARG A 5 0.31 -8.90 4.64
N ASN A 6 1.23 -9.84 4.87
CA ASN A 6 1.88 -9.98 6.18
C ASN A 6 2.71 -8.74 6.55
N ILE A 7 3.42 -8.13 5.60
CA ILE A 7 4.18 -6.91 5.83
C ILE A 7 3.23 -5.77 6.22
N ILE A 8 2.20 -5.51 5.40
CA ILE A 8 1.23 -4.43 5.67
C ILE A 8 0.54 -4.62 7.01
N THR A 9 0.03 -5.82 7.31
CA THR A 9 -0.59 -6.10 8.62
C THR A 9 0.37 -5.87 9.77
N SER A 10 1.65 -6.19 9.60
CA SER A 10 2.67 -5.98 10.65
C SER A 10 2.95 -4.48 10.86
N ILE A 11 3.06 -3.71 9.77
CA ILE A 11 3.21 -2.25 9.82
C ILE A 11 2.02 -1.63 10.54
N VAL A 12 0.80 -1.97 10.12
CA VAL A 12 -0.44 -1.45 10.74
C VAL A 12 -0.49 -1.74 12.25
N SER A 13 -0.15 -2.98 12.64
CA SER A 13 -0.08 -3.39 14.05
C SER A 13 1.02 -2.66 14.84
N GLN A 14 2.19 -2.44 14.25
CA GLN A 14 3.29 -1.66 14.84
C GLN A 14 2.86 -0.23 15.18
N HIS A 15 1.97 0.35 14.37
CA HIS A 15 1.40 1.68 14.59
C HIS A 15 0.13 1.69 15.47
N GLY A 16 -0.21 0.56 16.10
CA GLY A 16 -1.31 0.46 17.06
C GLY A 16 -2.70 0.36 16.44
N GLU A 17 -2.78 0.21 15.11
CA GLU A 17 -4.02 0.03 14.38
C GLU A 17 -4.31 -1.46 14.12
N SER A 18 -5.56 -1.77 13.77
CA SER A 18 -5.98 -3.11 13.39
C SER A 18 -6.41 -3.16 11.93
N ILE A 19 -5.87 -4.13 11.19
CA ILE A 19 -6.16 -4.30 9.76
C ILE A 19 -7.64 -4.62 9.47
N ASP A 20 -8.36 -5.10 10.48
CA ASP A 20 -9.76 -5.51 10.41
C ASP A 20 -10.75 -4.37 10.76
N SER A 21 -10.27 -3.19 11.14
CA SER A 21 -11.09 -2.01 11.45
C SER A 21 -10.82 -0.85 10.51
N GLU A 22 -11.68 0.15 10.48
CA GLU A 22 -11.39 1.38 9.74
C GLU A 22 -10.26 2.16 10.42
N PHE A 23 -9.30 2.63 9.63
CA PHE A 23 -8.19 3.45 10.08
C PHE A 23 -7.60 4.26 8.93
N TYR A 24 -6.80 5.26 9.29
CA TYR A 24 -5.93 5.98 8.37
C TYR A 24 -4.57 6.14 9.03
N LEU A 25 -3.54 5.65 8.36
CA LEU A 25 -2.14 5.82 8.72
C LEU A 25 -1.43 6.63 7.65
N ASP A 26 -0.61 7.57 8.13
CA ASP A 26 0.35 8.32 7.33
C ASP A 26 1.67 8.23 8.08
N ILE A 27 2.64 7.52 7.48
CA ILE A 27 3.88 7.11 8.12
C ILE A 27 5.01 7.86 7.41
N GLU A 28 5.54 8.86 8.10
CA GLU A 28 6.70 9.62 7.63
C GLU A 28 7.94 8.72 7.56
N SER A 29 8.67 8.86 6.46
CA SER A 29 9.97 8.24 6.28
C SER A 29 11.05 8.94 7.12
N ASP A 30 12.01 8.17 7.64
CA ASP A 30 13.21 8.72 8.31
C ASP A 30 14.24 9.33 7.32
N SER A 31 13.98 9.27 6.01
CA SER A 31 14.87 9.73 4.93
C SER A 31 14.13 10.55 3.87
N ASP A 32 14.69 11.69 3.49
CA ASP A 32 14.19 12.52 2.37
C ASP A 32 14.26 11.81 1.01
N GLU A 33 14.99 10.69 0.91
CA GLU A 33 15.11 9.88 -0.32
C GLU A 33 14.01 8.83 -0.46
N ILE A 34 13.25 8.59 0.62
CA ILE A 34 12.20 7.57 0.69
C ILE A 34 10.86 8.28 0.84
N MET A 35 9.88 7.83 0.06
CA MET A 35 8.52 8.35 0.08
C MET A 35 7.76 7.87 1.32
N ASP A 36 6.99 8.78 1.90
CA ASP A 36 6.06 8.48 3.00
C ASP A 36 5.04 7.42 2.58
N LEU A 37 4.60 6.63 3.55
CA LEU A 37 3.68 5.52 3.36
C LEU A 37 2.33 5.84 3.99
N SER A 38 1.29 5.89 3.16
CA SER A 38 -0.09 5.96 3.63
C SER A 38 -0.79 4.61 3.48
N ILE A 39 -1.54 4.23 4.52
CA ILE A 39 -2.37 3.01 4.55
C ILE A 39 -3.73 3.39 5.10
N GLU A 40 -4.78 3.16 4.33
CA GLU A 40 -6.15 3.49 4.71
C GLU A 40 -7.06 2.28 4.56
N ARG A 41 -7.88 2.02 5.58
CA ARG A 41 -8.94 1.01 5.56
C ARG A 41 -10.28 1.70 5.74
N HIS A 42 -11.17 1.53 4.77
CA HIS A 42 -12.53 2.07 4.80
C HIS A 42 -13.54 1.08 4.20
N GLY A 43 -14.60 0.72 4.93
CA GLY A 43 -15.59 -0.23 4.43
C GLY A 43 -15.00 -1.59 4.05
N ASP A 44 -15.03 -1.97 2.77
CA ASP A 44 -14.40 -3.16 2.19
C ASP A 44 -13.16 -2.83 1.33
N GLU A 45 -12.68 -1.58 1.36
CA GLU A 45 -11.48 -1.15 0.63
C GLU A 45 -10.27 -0.94 1.54
N LEU A 46 -9.10 -1.35 1.06
CA LEU A 46 -7.79 -1.07 1.64
C LEU A 46 -6.94 -0.38 0.58
N THR A 47 -6.47 0.83 0.86
CA THR A 47 -5.59 1.60 -0.02
C THR A 47 -4.22 1.72 0.62
N ILE A 48 -3.17 1.39 -0.13
CA ILE A 48 -1.78 1.55 0.28
C ILE A 48 -1.08 2.40 -0.78
N CYS A 49 -0.41 3.46 -0.36
CA CYS A 49 0.18 4.43 -1.26
C CYS A 49 1.53 4.91 -0.72
N GLN A 50 2.55 4.91 -1.58
CA GLN A 50 3.68 5.81 -1.41
C GLN A 50 3.51 7.01 -2.33
N TYR A 51 3.85 8.20 -1.84
CA TYR A 51 3.72 9.42 -2.62
C TYR A 51 4.95 10.32 -2.51
N TYR A 52 5.19 11.10 -3.57
CA TYR A 52 6.20 12.15 -3.58
C TYR A 52 5.60 13.47 -4.09
N LEU A 53 6.24 14.58 -3.75
CA LEU A 53 5.87 15.89 -4.25
C LEU A 53 6.58 16.19 -5.57
N GLN A 54 5.79 16.52 -6.60
CA GLN A 54 6.31 17.02 -7.87
C GLN A 54 5.63 18.34 -8.21
N ARG A 55 6.38 19.44 -8.18
CA ARG A 55 5.87 20.80 -8.49
C ARG A 55 4.65 21.22 -7.64
N GLY A 56 4.56 20.68 -6.43
CA GLY A 56 3.44 20.93 -5.50
C GLY A 56 2.27 19.96 -5.63
N ASP A 57 2.30 19.05 -6.62
CA ASP A 57 1.34 17.96 -6.74
C ASP A 57 1.83 16.72 -6.00
N LEU A 58 0.91 16.01 -5.33
CA LEU A 58 1.16 14.69 -4.76
C LEU A 58 1.03 13.62 -5.84
N MET A 59 2.14 12.92 -6.10
CA MET A 59 2.27 11.89 -7.11
C MET A 59 2.30 10.51 -6.44
N ARG A 60 1.47 9.57 -6.90
CA ARG A 60 1.45 8.19 -6.37
C ARG A 60 2.48 7.32 -7.06
N ASP A 61 3.32 6.63 -6.29
CA ASP A 61 4.38 5.78 -6.81
C ASP A 61 4.84 4.69 -5.80
N PRO A 62 4.12 3.57 -5.66
CA PRO A 62 2.81 3.26 -6.25
C PRO A 62 1.64 3.49 -5.28
N GLU A 63 0.42 3.57 -5.82
CA GLU A 63 -0.86 3.36 -5.09
C GLU A 63 -1.47 2.03 -5.53
N ILE A 64 -1.83 1.17 -4.59
CA ILE A 64 -2.61 -0.05 -4.85
C ILE A 64 -3.86 -0.02 -3.98
N ARG A 65 -5.01 -0.31 -4.59
CA ARG A 65 -6.28 -0.50 -3.88
C ARG A 65 -6.70 -1.96 -3.93
N PHE A 66 -7.13 -2.46 -2.79
CA PHE A 66 -7.62 -3.81 -2.59
C PHE A 66 -9.07 -3.78 -2.13
N ARG A 67 -9.88 -4.70 -2.65
CA ARG A 67 -11.11 -5.11 -2.00
C ARG A 67 -10.78 -6.19 -0.98
N VAL A 68 -11.21 -6.00 0.25
CA VAL A 68 -11.13 -6.96 1.35
C VAL A 68 -12.39 -7.80 1.33
N GLU A 69 -12.25 -9.05 0.93
CA GLU A 69 -13.36 -9.99 0.81
C GLU A 69 -13.87 -10.44 2.19
N SER A 70 -15.06 -11.03 2.25
CA SER A 70 -15.69 -11.45 3.51
C SER A 70 -14.93 -12.53 4.29
N ASP A 71 -14.02 -13.25 3.65
CA ASP A 71 -13.12 -14.23 4.26
C ASP A 71 -11.77 -13.63 4.68
N GLY A 72 -11.59 -12.32 4.47
CA GLY A 72 -10.38 -11.56 4.78
C GLY A 72 -9.32 -11.61 3.68
N GLU A 73 -9.57 -12.25 2.54
CA GLU A 73 -8.66 -12.19 1.40
C GLU A 73 -8.63 -10.81 0.76
N TRP A 74 -7.49 -10.45 0.18
CA TRP A 74 -7.29 -9.14 -0.46
C TRP A 74 -7.21 -9.32 -1.96
N THR A 75 -8.21 -8.82 -2.67
CA THR A 75 -8.24 -8.79 -4.13
C THR A 75 -7.75 -7.43 -4.61
N PRO A 76 -6.60 -7.32 -5.31
CA PRO A 76 -6.15 -6.04 -5.86
C PRO A 76 -7.10 -5.62 -6.97
N ILE A 77 -7.71 -4.45 -6.85
CA ILE A 77 -8.73 -3.95 -7.79
C ILE A 77 -8.24 -2.74 -8.60
N ALA A 78 -7.21 -2.04 -8.13
CA ALA A 78 -6.59 -0.94 -8.87
C ALA A 78 -5.11 -0.78 -8.54
N TYR A 79 -4.34 -0.31 -9.52
CA TYR A 79 -3.04 0.30 -9.26
C TYR A 79 -2.91 1.63 -9.98
N ARG A 80 -2.06 2.50 -9.45
CA ARG A 80 -1.66 3.75 -10.08
C ARG A 80 -0.18 4.04 -9.82
N ILE A 81 0.53 4.39 -10.89
CA ILE A 81 1.93 4.81 -10.87
C ILE A 81 2.04 6.05 -11.75
N ASP A 82 2.05 7.23 -11.14
CA ASP A 82 1.98 8.50 -11.87
C ASP A 82 3.24 8.74 -12.72
N ALA A 83 4.42 8.33 -12.24
CA ALA A 83 5.69 8.48 -12.97
C ALA A 83 5.71 7.72 -14.32
N LEU A 84 4.95 6.63 -14.41
CA LEU A 84 4.83 5.80 -15.61
C LEU A 84 3.55 6.07 -16.41
N ASN A 85 2.71 7.01 -15.95
CA ASN A 85 1.34 7.21 -16.46
C ASN A 85 0.58 5.88 -16.56
N ALA A 86 0.76 5.01 -15.56
CA ALA A 86 0.19 3.68 -15.51
C ALA A 86 -0.98 3.66 -14.53
N TYR A 87 -2.13 3.21 -15.00
CA TYR A 87 -3.33 3.04 -14.21
C TYR A 87 -4.14 1.88 -14.77
N GLU A 88 -4.60 1.01 -13.88
CA GLU A 88 -5.49 -0.08 -14.23
C GLU A 88 -6.52 -0.29 -13.12
N TYR A 89 -7.69 -0.75 -13.51
CA TYR A 89 -8.79 -1.08 -12.62
C TYR A 89 -9.52 -2.32 -13.14
N SER A 90 -9.90 -3.20 -12.21
CA SER A 90 -10.65 -4.42 -12.50
C SER A 90 -11.64 -4.74 -11.38
N THR A 91 -12.86 -5.13 -11.74
CA THR A 91 -13.87 -5.64 -10.80
C THR A 91 -13.60 -7.08 -10.37
N GLU A 92 -12.86 -7.82 -11.20
CA GLU A 92 -12.54 -9.24 -11.02
C GLU A 92 -11.21 -9.44 -10.28
N GLY A 93 -10.43 -8.36 -10.14
CA GLY A 93 -9.07 -8.40 -9.60
C GLY A 93 -8.00 -8.24 -10.69
N LEU A 94 -6.78 -7.91 -10.25
CA LEU A 94 -5.60 -7.70 -11.08
C LEU A 94 -4.53 -8.75 -10.75
N ASP A 95 -3.83 -9.25 -11.76
CA ASP A 95 -2.67 -10.13 -11.57
C ASP A 95 -1.39 -9.29 -11.48
N ILE A 96 -1.05 -8.87 -10.27
CA ILE A 96 0.08 -7.98 -9.97
C ILE A 96 1.00 -8.56 -8.89
N ASP A 97 1.02 -9.87 -8.73
CA ASP A 97 1.74 -10.53 -7.63
C ASP A 97 3.24 -10.20 -7.60
N ASP A 98 3.89 -10.11 -8.77
CA ASP A 98 5.31 -9.73 -8.90
C ASP A 98 5.57 -8.29 -8.42
N VAL A 99 4.64 -7.37 -8.70
CA VAL A 99 4.71 -5.97 -8.26
C VAL A 99 4.60 -5.91 -6.74
N LEU A 100 3.64 -6.64 -6.16
CA LEU A 100 3.42 -6.68 -4.71
C LEU A 100 4.59 -7.33 -3.98
N GLU A 101 5.20 -8.38 -4.55
CA GLU A 101 6.37 -9.01 -3.95
C GLU A 101 7.58 -8.07 -3.93
N THR A 102 7.86 -7.40 -5.04
CA THR A 102 8.92 -6.39 -5.14
C THR A 102 8.69 -5.26 -4.14
N TRP A 103 7.45 -4.77 -4.05
CA TRP A 103 7.12 -3.67 -3.16
C TRP A 103 7.23 -4.07 -1.68
N ALA A 104 6.82 -5.30 -1.31
CA ALA A 104 7.01 -5.81 0.05
C ALA A 104 8.48 -5.81 0.49
N GLU A 105 9.40 -6.14 -0.43
CA GLU A 105 10.85 -6.10 -0.17
C GLU A 105 11.35 -4.67 -0.01
N ASN A 106 10.84 -3.75 -0.83
CA ASN A 106 11.17 -2.34 -0.74
C ASN A 106 10.70 -1.73 0.58
N LEU A 107 9.45 -1.95 1.00
CA LEU A 107 8.93 -1.42 2.27
C LEU A 107 9.78 -1.86 3.47
N ARG A 108 10.24 -3.12 3.46
CA ARG A 108 11.14 -3.63 4.50
C ARG A 108 12.53 -2.99 4.43
N SER A 109 13.11 -2.87 3.24
CA SER A 109 14.45 -2.26 3.08
C SER A 109 14.46 -0.76 3.34
N GLN A 110 13.33 -0.10 3.16
CA GLN A 110 13.09 1.31 3.47
C GLN A 110 12.87 1.58 4.97
N GLY A 111 12.72 0.53 5.79
CA GLY A 111 12.63 0.66 7.25
C GLY A 111 11.22 0.85 7.81
N PHE A 112 10.17 0.71 7.00
CA PHE A 112 8.78 0.82 7.49
C PHE A 112 8.35 -0.33 8.41
N LEU A 113 9.10 -1.42 8.43
CA LEU A 113 8.88 -2.53 9.33
C LEU A 113 10.14 -2.78 10.15
N ASP A 114 9.98 -2.76 11.47
CA ASP A 114 11.07 -3.06 12.40
C ASP A 114 11.65 -4.46 12.13
N SER A 115 12.98 -4.58 12.28
CA SER A 115 13.72 -5.82 12.01
C SER A 115 13.47 -6.93 13.02
#